data_AF-A0AAN6JIM6-F1
#
_entry.id   AF-A0AAN6JIM6-F1
#
_cell.length_a   1.000
_cell.length_b   1.000
_cell.length_c   1.000
_cell.angle_alpha   90.00
_cell.angle_beta   90.00
_cell.angle_gamma   90.00
#
_symmetry.space_group_name_H-M   'P 1'
#
loop_
_entity.id
_entity.type
_entity.pdbx_description
1 polymer ?
#
loop_
_entity_poly.entity_id
_entity_poly.type
_entity_poly.pdbx_seq_one_letter_code
_entity_poly.pdbx_strand_id
1 'polypeptide(L)'
;MSASQACPPPTLFIISLLVPASILGTLTRIGVTNLLTFTGTTLEPPVIWAQIVGCAVFGGALQNKAYIEAIVLRGRKGRRAGGHDGNGSKNDLRLGTALYTALTSGYCGSVTTYSTWILDVFLAWANFENIPRSGGKSFLEGLTQTFVTLLASAAALRLGMKLAEKDEPFCLENLIPPSWTVEAEAAPSSDEAHSMGNADAGSSSNGIQHAVDDPDALAESRRRKQRVGAHRLIYIVAALFAIGLLVMLSLLAALYEPTRPTSLALVFSPPGAILRWYLSRYNGKAVRSAVAARQRQRLGASGFPHGTFWANILGVLVLCGTYTVLHVSRSPPEATPQLSKLTCDVVGSGFETGFSGALSTVSTFVAELYTHSAGLNTRKAAIMYGAISYSWSILAAAFLIGVPIGSLHYVNRCQY
;
A
#
# COMPACT_ATOMS: atom_id res chain seq x y z
N MET A 1 22.97 -13.19 25.47
CA MET A 1 23.10 -13.83 24.14
C MET A 1 22.44 -12.91 23.11
N SER A 2 23.13 -12.53 22.03
CA SER A 2 22.62 -11.51 21.09
C SER A 2 21.60 -12.12 20.11
N ALA A 3 20.39 -11.58 20.07
CA ALA A 3 19.35 -11.95 19.12
C ALA A 3 19.90 -11.93 17.67
N SER A 4 19.77 -13.05 16.96
CA SER A 4 20.16 -13.16 15.56
C SER A 4 19.23 -12.30 14.69
N GLN A 5 19.66 -11.09 14.34
CA GLN A 5 18.90 -10.18 13.49
C GLN A 5 18.98 -10.62 12.01
N ALA A 6 17.88 -11.19 11.49
CA ALA A 6 17.64 -11.35 10.05
C ALA A 6 17.71 -10.01 9.31
N CYS A 7 18.29 -9.99 8.10
CA CYS A 7 18.55 -8.76 7.34
C CYS A 7 17.26 -8.22 6.68
N PRO A 8 16.99 -6.90 6.72
CA PRO A 8 15.84 -6.32 6.04
C PRO A 8 15.94 -6.50 4.52
N PRO A 9 14.81 -6.66 3.81
CA PRO A 9 14.81 -6.83 2.37
C PRO A 9 15.36 -5.57 1.67
N PRO A 10 16.16 -5.72 0.60
CA PRO A 10 16.63 -4.58 -0.19
C PRO A 10 15.47 -3.77 -0.76
N THR A 11 15.63 -2.44 -0.86
CA THR A 11 14.61 -1.55 -1.43
C THR A 11 14.20 -1.98 -2.85
N LEU A 12 15.16 -2.39 -3.68
CA LEU A 12 14.88 -2.87 -5.04
C LEU A 12 14.00 -4.13 -5.05
N PHE A 13 14.14 -5.01 -4.06
CA PHE A 13 13.30 -6.19 -3.95
C PHE A 13 11.88 -5.86 -3.52
N ILE A 14 11.70 -4.88 -2.63
CA ILE A 14 10.37 -4.38 -2.29
C ILE A 14 9.71 -3.76 -3.52
N ILE A 15 10.44 -2.94 -4.28
CA ILE A 15 9.94 -2.32 -5.52
C ILE A 15 9.56 -3.40 -6.55
N SER A 16 10.37 -4.45 -6.73
CA SER A 16 10.06 -5.51 -7.69
C SER A 16 8.82 -6.31 -7.34
N LEU A 17 8.44 -6.39 -6.06
CA LEU A 17 7.15 -6.96 -5.63
C LEU A 17 6.00 -5.95 -5.67
N LEU A 18 6.29 -4.66 -5.49
CA LEU A 18 5.30 -3.58 -5.50
C LEU A 18 4.74 -3.34 -6.91
N VAL A 19 5.56 -3.47 -7.95
CA VAL A 19 5.15 -3.33 -9.36
C VAL A 19 4.02 -4.29 -9.74
N PRO A 20 4.19 -5.63 -9.68
CA PRO A 20 3.11 -6.56 -10.02
C PRO A 20 1.91 -6.44 -9.08
N ALA A 21 2.13 -6.16 -7.79
CA ALA A 21 1.04 -6.02 -6.84
C ALA A 21 0.16 -4.78 -7.13
N SER A 22 0.76 -3.64 -7.49
CA SER A 22 0.02 -2.42 -7.86
C SER A 22 -0.72 -2.58 -9.19
N ILE A 23 -0.10 -3.22 -10.20
CA ILE A 23 -0.76 -3.60 -11.46
C ILE A 23 -1.99 -4.47 -11.17
N LEU A 24 -1.82 -5.52 -10.36
CA LEU A 24 -2.93 -6.40 -10.01
C LEU A 24 -4.04 -5.65 -9.26
N GLY A 25 -3.68 -4.77 -8.32
CA GLY A 25 -4.65 -3.99 -7.57
C GLY A 25 -5.44 -3.03 -8.46
N THR A 26 -4.78 -2.33 -9.37
CA THR A 26 -5.45 -1.45 -10.35
C THR A 26 -6.32 -2.25 -11.32
N LEU A 27 -5.88 -3.43 -11.75
CA LEU A 27 -6.69 -4.32 -12.57
C LEU A 27 -7.94 -4.79 -11.84
N THR A 28 -7.83 -5.16 -10.56
CA THR A 28 -8.98 -5.49 -9.71
C THR A 28 -9.93 -4.31 -9.58
N ARG A 29 -9.42 -3.08 -9.37
CA ARG A 29 -10.28 -1.89 -9.34
C ARG A 29 -11.06 -1.73 -10.64
N ILE A 30 -10.37 -1.70 -11.78
CA ILE A 30 -11.00 -1.54 -13.10
C ILE A 30 -12.02 -2.66 -13.34
N GLY A 31 -11.66 -3.91 -13.04
CA GLY A 31 -12.54 -5.06 -13.20
C GLY A 31 -13.80 -4.97 -12.36
N VAL A 32 -13.67 -4.69 -11.06
CA VAL A 32 -14.81 -4.57 -10.12
C VAL A 32 -15.71 -3.39 -10.50
N THR A 33 -15.12 -2.23 -10.82
CA THR A 33 -15.86 -1.06 -11.27
C THR A 33 -16.65 -1.36 -12.55
N ASN A 34 -16.02 -1.99 -13.55
CA ASN A 34 -16.69 -2.33 -14.81
C ASN A 34 -17.78 -3.40 -14.63
N LEU A 35 -17.53 -4.44 -13.82
CA LEU A 35 -18.51 -5.50 -13.56
C LEU A 35 -19.77 -5.00 -12.85
N LEU A 36 -19.65 -3.91 -12.09
CA LEU A 36 -20.72 -3.33 -11.28
C LEU A 36 -21.25 -2.02 -11.87
N THR A 37 -20.83 -1.69 -13.09
CA THR A 37 -21.44 -0.63 -13.90
C THR A 37 -22.48 -1.28 -14.83
N PHE A 38 -23.76 -1.14 -14.50
CA PHE A 38 -24.86 -1.61 -15.35
C PHE A 38 -26.01 -0.59 -15.35
N THR A 39 -26.93 -0.68 -16.32
CA THR A 39 -28.06 0.23 -16.44
C THR A 39 -28.93 0.20 -15.17
N GLY A 40 -29.08 1.34 -14.49
CA GLY A 40 -29.85 1.43 -13.23
C GLY A 40 -29.04 1.09 -11.97
N THR A 41 -27.71 1.29 -12.02
CA THR A 41 -26.86 1.11 -10.84
C THR A 41 -27.35 1.98 -9.68
N THR A 42 -27.69 1.35 -8.56
CA THR A 42 -28.27 2.04 -7.38
C THR A 42 -27.24 2.88 -6.61
N LEU A 43 -25.95 2.63 -6.82
CA LEU A 43 -24.82 3.33 -6.21
C LEU A 43 -23.85 3.78 -7.29
N GLU A 44 -24.22 4.82 -8.03
CA GLU A 44 -23.27 5.54 -8.86
C GLU A 44 -22.49 6.54 -7.97
N PRO A 45 -21.15 6.55 -8.03
CA PRO A 45 -20.26 5.68 -8.83
C PRO A 45 -19.83 4.35 -8.17
N PRO A 46 -19.54 3.31 -8.96
CA PRO A 46 -19.28 1.94 -8.49
C PRO A 46 -17.90 1.75 -7.81
N VAL A 47 -17.13 2.82 -7.61
CA VAL A 47 -15.82 2.76 -6.95
C VAL A 47 -15.91 2.19 -5.54
N ILE A 48 -17.06 2.34 -4.86
CA ILE A 48 -17.32 1.81 -3.52
C ILE A 48 -16.99 0.32 -3.39
N TRP A 49 -17.28 -0.47 -4.42
CA TRP A 49 -17.03 -1.91 -4.39
C TRP A 49 -15.56 -2.25 -4.40
N ALA A 50 -14.75 -1.49 -5.15
CA ALA A 50 -13.30 -1.60 -5.07
C ALA A 50 -12.79 -1.21 -3.67
N GLN A 51 -13.38 -0.19 -3.03
CA GLN A 51 -13.03 0.15 -1.64
C GLN A 51 -13.32 -1.00 -0.68
N ILE A 52 -14.50 -1.62 -0.78
CA ILE A 52 -14.91 -2.77 0.05
C ILE A 52 -13.91 -3.93 -0.13
N VAL A 53 -13.62 -4.34 -1.36
CA VAL A 53 -12.67 -5.43 -1.65
C VAL A 53 -11.29 -5.12 -1.09
N GLY A 54 -10.75 -3.94 -1.38
CA GLY A 54 -9.41 -3.55 -0.93
C GLY A 54 -9.30 -3.43 0.60
N CYS A 55 -10.32 -2.88 1.26
CA CYS A 55 -10.37 -2.78 2.72
C CYS A 55 -10.51 -4.14 3.39
N ALA A 56 -11.32 -5.06 2.86
CA ALA A 56 -11.44 -6.42 3.39
C ALA A 56 -10.10 -7.17 3.33
N VAL A 57 -9.42 -7.14 2.18
CA VAL A 57 -8.09 -7.79 2.05
C VAL A 57 -7.06 -7.11 2.95
N PHE A 58 -7.10 -5.78 3.08
CA PHE A 58 -6.21 -5.05 4.00
C PHE A 58 -6.44 -5.45 5.46
N GLY A 59 -7.70 -5.62 5.87
CA GLY A 59 -8.07 -6.06 7.22
C GLY A 59 -7.56 -7.45 7.55
N GLY A 60 -7.73 -8.40 6.63
CA GLY A 60 -7.20 -9.75 6.79
C GLY A 60 -5.67 -9.78 6.82
N ALA A 61 -5.01 -8.96 6.01
CA ALA A 61 -3.56 -8.78 6.06
C ALA A 61 -3.11 -8.21 7.41
N LEU A 62 -3.81 -7.19 7.94
CA LEU A 62 -3.50 -6.57 9.22
C LEU A 62 -3.61 -7.57 10.38
N GLN A 63 -4.66 -8.41 10.38
CA GLN A 63 -4.85 -9.46 11.39
C GLN A 63 -3.76 -10.54 11.30
N ASN A 64 -3.37 -10.93 10.09
CA ASN A 64 -2.33 -11.92 9.85
C ASN A 64 -0.90 -11.36 9.83
N LYS A 65 -0.69 -10.09 10.20
CA LYS A 65 0.60 -9.40 10.02
C LYS A 65 1.77 -10.17 10.64
N ALA A 66 1.62 -10.65 11.88
CA ALA A 66 2.67 -11.39 12.58
C ALA A 66 3.05 -12.68 11.83
N TYR A 67 2.06 -13.43 11.35
CA TYR A 67 2.27 -14.65 10.57
C TYR A 67 2.96 -14.38 9.23
N ILE A 68 2.55 -13.32 8.53
CA ILE A 68 3.16 -12.93 7.26
C ILE A 68 4.60 -12.46 7.47
N GLU A 69 4.86 -11.59 8.45
CA GLU A 69 6.20 -11.06 8.73
C GLU A 69 7.16 -12.12 9.27
N ALA A 70 6.64 -13.17 9.92
CA ALA A 70 7.43 -14.31 10.38
C ALA A 70 7.99 -15.17 9.23
N ILE A 71 7.47 -15.03 8.00
CA ILE A 71 7.97 -15.75 6.82
C ILE A 71 9.40 -15.31 6.51
N VAL A 72 10.32 -16.24 6.63
CA VAL A 72 11.73 -16.04 6.36
C VAL A 72 12.18 -17.03 5.29
N LEU A 73 12.91 -16.52 4.29
CA LEU A 73 13.64 -17.41 3.39
C LEU A 73 14.89 -17.90 4.11
N ARG A 74 14.82 -19.09 4.69
CA ARG A 74 15.97 -19.75 5.31
C ARG A 74 16.89 -20.28 4.21
N GLY A 75 18.16 -19.89 4.23
CA GLY A 75 19.17 -20.53 3.39
C GLY A 75 19.36 -21.98 3.80
N ARG A 76 19.06 -22.95 2.91
CA ARG A 76 19.09 -24.41 3.14
C ARG A 76 20.20 -24.86 4.12
N LYS A 77 19.88 -25.19 5.38
CA LYS A 77 20.80 -25.85 6.33
C LYS A 77 21.23 -27.18 5.71
N GLY A 78 22.54 -27.41 5.59
CA GLY A 78 23.02 -28.76 5.32
C GLY A 78 22.74 -29.60 6.56
N ARG A 79 22.08 -30.76 6.41
CA ARG A 79 21.99 -31.75 7.50
C ARG A 79 23.41 -32.07 7.97
N ARG A 80 23.76 -31.68 9.19
CA ARG A 80 24.75 -32.39 10.02
C ARG A 80 23.96 -33.04 11.15
N ALA A 81 24.15 -34.35 11.30
CA ALA A 81 23.73 -35.08 12.48
C ALA A 81 24.60 -34.62 13.66
N GLY A 82 23.96 -34.36 14.81
CA GLY A 82 24.63 -34.15 16.10
C GLY A 82 25.42 -32.84 16.25
N GLY A 83 24.82 -31.85 16.92
CA GLY A 83 25.53 -30.63 17.32
C GLY A 83 24.57 -29.53 17.76
N HIS A 84 24.55 -29.25 19.06
CA HIS A 84 23.74 -28.21 19.69
C HIS A 84 24.37 -26.82 19.44
N ASP A 85 24.22 -26.27 18.23
CA ASP A 85 24.69 -24.92 17.90
C ASP A 85 23.53 -23.92 17.93
N GLY A 86 23.35 -23.31 19.11
CA GLY A 86 22.39 -22.24 19.41
C GLY A 86 22.80 -20.86 18.89
N ASN A 87 23.31 -20.74 17.66
CA ASN A 87 23.63 -19.45 17.07
C ASN A 87 22.88 -19.24 15.75
N GLY A 88 21.78 -18.46 15.82
CA GLY A 88 20.92 -18.14 14.68
C GLY A 88 21.70 -17.47 13.54
N SER A 89 21.46 -17.94 12.31
CA SER A 89 22.22 -17.52 11.14
C SER A 89 21.93 -16.06 10.78
N LYS A 90 22.96 -15.20 10.77
CA LYS A 90 22.92 -13.78 10.35
C LYS A 90 22.53 -13.54 8.87
N ASN A 91 22.03 -14.55 8.16
CA ASN A 91 21.82 -14.53 6.71
C ASN A 91 20.37 -14.76 6.27
N ASP A 92 19.44 -14.86 7.23
CA ASP A 92 18.03 -15.09 6.96
C ASP A 92 17.37 -13.79 6.44
N LEU A 93 16.64 -13.89 5.32
CA LEU A 93 15.97 -12.77 4.68
C LEU A 93 14.51 -12.67 5.15
N ARG A 94 14.12 -11.48 5.61
CA ARG A 94 12.73 -11.15 5.99
C ARG A 94 11.82 -10.96 4.76
N LEU A 95 11.56 -12.04 4.02
CA LEU A 95 10.66 -12.06 2.87
C LEU A 95 9.26 -11.57 3.25
N GLY A 96 8.78 -11.99 4.42
CA GLY A 96 7.47 -11.64 4.97
C GLY A 96 7.17 -10.15 4.98
N THR A 97 8.14 -9.32 5.40
CA THR A 97 7.97 -7.86 5.41
C THR A 97 7.79 -7.28 4.00
N ALA A 98 8.49 -7.82 3.00
CA ALA A 98 8.35 -7.38 1.62
C ALA A 98 7.00 -7.82 1.02
N LEU A 99 6.56 -9.05 1.31
CA LEU A 99 5.25 -9.57 0.89
C LEU A 99 4.10 -8.80 1.54
N TYR A 100 4.17 -8.55 2.84
CA TYR A 100 3.19 -7.72 3.55
C TYR A 100 3.10 -6.32 2.93
N THR A 101 4.24 -5.72 2.61
CA THR A 101 4.31 -4.42 1.93
C THR A 101 3.68 -4.48 0.54
N ALA A 102 3.99 -5.52 -0.26
CA ALA A 102 3.41 -5.69 -1.58
C ALA A 102 1.88 -5.90 -1.52
N LEU A 103 1.38 -6.68 -0.56
CA LEU A 103 -0.05 -6.91 -0.38
C LEU A 103 -0.79 -5.65 0.07
N THR A 104 -0.30 -4.97 1.10
CA THR A 104 -0.98 -3.79 1.67
C THR A 104 -0.73 -2.53 0.86
N SER A 105 0.55 -2.18 0.67
CA SER A 105 0.95 -0.96 -0.03
C SER A 105 0.93 -1.12 -1.55
N GLY A 106 1.09 -2.32 -2.11
CA GLY A 106 0.97 -2.53 -3.55
C GLY A 106 -0.49 -2.79 -3.95
N TYR A 107 -0.98 -3.99 -3.64
CA TYR A 107 -2.30 -4.47 -4.05
C TYR A 107 -3.46 -3.68 -3.43
N CYS A 108 -3.73 -3.80 -2.12
CA CYS A 108 -4.90 -3.17 -1.49
C CYS A 108 -4.93 -1.65 -1.70
N GLY A 109 -3.76 -1.02 -1.62
CA GLY A 109 -3.62 0.41 -1.86
C GLY A 109 -3.82 0.86 -3.31
N SER A 110 -3.74 -0.05 -4.29
CA SER A 110 -4.06 0.24 -5.70
C SER A 110 -5.44 -0.29 -6.13
N VAL A 111 -6.05 -1.19 -5.34
CA VAL A 111 -7.48 -1.54 -5.46
C VAL A 111 -8.33 -0.35 -4.98
N THR A 112 -8.03 0.16 -3.79
CA THR A 112 -8.71 1.34 -3.23
C THR A 112 -8.17 2.62 -3.86
N THR A 113 -8.98 3.70 -3.86
CA THR A 113 -8.56 5.02 -4.38
C THR A 113 -9.25 6.14 -3.61
N TYR A 114 -8.49 7.02 -3.01
CA TYR A 114 -9.07 8.16 -2.28
C TYR A 114 -9.38 9.32 -3.21
N SER A 115 -8.53 9.55 -4.22
CA SER A 115 -8.68 10.67 -5.15
C SER A 115 -9.92 10.55 -6.03
N THR A 116 -10.22 9.34 -6.54
CA THR A 116 -11.44 9.09 -7.31
C THR A 116 -12.68 9.31 -6.45
N TRP A 117 -12.69 8.79 -5.22
CA TRP A 117 -13.81 9.00 -4.28
C TRP A 117 -14.08 10.49 -3.99
N ILE A 118 -13.03 11.29 -3.82
CA ILE A 118 -13.17 12.74 -3.60
C ILE A 118 -13.72 13.45 -4.84
N LEU A 119 -13.24 13.07 -6.04
CA LEU A 119 -13.77 13.63 -7.29
C LEU A 119 -15.26 13.32 -7.41
N ASP A 120 -15.66 12.07 -7.18
CA ASP A 120 -17.04 11.61 -7.26
C ASP A 120 -17.96 12.43 -6.34
N VAL A 121 -17.55 12.60 -5.07
CA VAL A 121 -18.28 13.42 -4.09
C VAL A 121 -18.37 14.88 -4.54
N PHE A 122 -17.28 15.44 -5.07
CA PHE A 122 -17.27 16.82 -5.54
C PHE A 122 -18.21 17.02 -6.75
N LEU A 123 -18.19 16.11 -7.72
CA LEU A 123 -19.05 16.17 -8.90
C LEU A 123 -20.54 15.98 -8.53
N ALA A 124 -20.83 15.13 -7.54
CA ALA A 124 -22.17 14.98 -6.97
C ALA A 124 -22.68 16.30 -6.36
N TRP A 125 -21.85 17.01 -5.60
CA TRP A 125 -22.19 18.32 -5.05
C TRP A 125 -22.34 19.41 -6.10
N ALA A 126 -21.47 19.43 -7.11
CA ALA A 126 -21.53 20.39 -8.21
C ALA A 126 -22.74 20.19 -9.14
N ASN A 127 -23.52 19.12 -8.94
CA ASN A 127 -24.59 18.67 -9.83
C ASN A 127 -24.14 18.58 -11.29
N PHE A 128 -22.97 17.96 -11.50
CA PHE A 128 -22.31 17.98 -12.79
C PHE A 128 -23.15 17.37 -13.94
N GLU A 129 -23.98 16.38 -13.63
CA GLU A 129 -24.84 15.68 -14.59
C GLU A 129 -26.10 16.46 -15.01
N ASN A 130 -26.29 17.70 -14.53
CA ASN A 130 -27.47 18.54 -14.81
C ASN A 130 -28.81 17.83 -14.58
N ILE A 131 -28.85 16.89 -13.64
CA ILE A 131 -30.07 16.21 -13.24
C ILE A 131 -31.01 17.28 -12.64
N PRO A 132 -32.32 17.27 -12.95
CA PRO A 132 -33.30 18.20 -12.39
C PRO A 132 -33.54 17.90 -10.89
N ARG A 133 -32.59 18.33 -10.05
CA ARG A 133 -32.60 18.19 -8.59
C ARG A 133 -32.27 19.53 -7.94
N SER A 134 -32.84 19.79 -6.77
CA SER A 134 -32.50 20.97 -5.98
C SER A 134 -31.09 20.84 -5.40
N GLY A 135 -30.41 21.97 -5.16
CA GLY A 135 -29.06 21.96 -4.57
C GLY A 135 -28.96 21.19 -3.24
N GLY A 136 -30.04 21.18 -2.45
CA GLY A 136 -30.10 20.37 -1.22
C GLY A 136 -30.05 18.86 -1.48
N LYS A 137 -30.66 18.36 -2.56
CA LYS A 137 -30.56 16.95 -2.98
C LYS A 137 -29.12 16.63 -3.43
N SER A 138 -28.48 17.55 -4.17
CA SER A 138 -27.08 17.39 -4.57
C SER A 138 -26.12 17.33 -3.38
N PHE A 139 -26.33 18.20 -2.39
CA PHE A 139 -25.59 18.17 -1.15
C PHE A 139 -25.75 16.85 -0.38
N LEU A 140 -26.99 16.36 -0.25
CA LEU A 140 -27.31 15.09 0.39
C LEU A 140 -26.68 13.89 -0.33
N GLU A 141 -26.59 13.91 -1.65
CA GLU A 141 -25.96 12.86 -2.44
C GLU A 141 -24.47 12.73 -2.14
N GLY A 142 -23.70 13.84 -2.20
CA GLY A 142 -22.28 13.80 -1.85
C GLY A 142 -22.03 13.44 -0.38
N LEU A 143 -22.91 13.85 0.55
CA LEU A 143 -22.86 13.37 1.93
C LEU A 143 -23.12 11.86 2.03
N THR A 144 -24.11 11.36 1.29
CA THR A 144 -24.46 9.94 1.27
C THR A 144 -23.28 9.12 0.73
N GLN A 145 -22.71 9.51 -0.40
CA GLN A 145 -21.51 8.88 -0.96
C GLN A 145 -20.34 8.89 0.04
N THR A 146 -20.17 9.99 0.78
CA THR A 146 -19.12 10.11 1.81
C THR A 146 -19.31 9.12 2.94
N PHE A 147 -20.49 9.11 3.57
CA PHE A 147 -20.77 8.25 4.71
C PHE A 147 -20.83 6.77 4.32
N VAL A 148 -21.51 6.44 3.22
CA VAL A 148 -21.66 5.07 2.75
C VAL A 148 -20.29 4.49 2.40
N THR A 149 -19.43 5.24 1.69
CA THR A 149 -18.07 4.76 1.35
C THR A 149 -17.23 4.53 2.61
N LEU A 150 -17.21 5.49 3.55
CA LEU A 150 -16.42 5.35 4.77
C LEU A 150 -16.91 4.21 5.67
N LEU A 151 -18.23 4.09 5.86
CA LEU A 151 -18.83 3.04 6.68
C LEU A 151 -18.66 1.66 6.06
N ALA A 152 -18.91 1.52 4.75
CA ALA A 152 -18.71 0.26 4.04
C ALA A 152 -17.24 -0.16 4.05
N SER A 153 -16.31 0.77 3.83
CA SER A 153 -14.87 0.50 3.92
C SER A 153 -14.43 0.09 5.33
N ALA A 154 -14.95 0.75 6.36
CA ALA A 154 -14.66 0.40 7.75
C ALA A 154 -15.27 -0.95 8.16
N ALA A 155 -16.49 -1.24 7.73
CA ALA A 155 -17.14 -2.53 7.94
C ALA A 155 -16.38 -3.65 7.22
N ALA A 156 -15.97 -3.42 5.97
CA ALA A 156 -15.17 -4.36 5.18
C ALA A 156 -13.81 -4.63 5.83
N LEU A 157 -13.12 -3.59 6.31
CA LEU A 157 -11.87 -3.75 7.07
C LEU A 157 -12.07 -4.67 8.29
N ARG A 158 -13.12 -4.42 9.09
CA ARG A 158 -13.43 -5.25 10.26
C ARG A 158 -13.82 -6.68 9.89
N LEU A 159 -14.59 -6.86 8.82
CA LEU A 159 -14.94 -8.17 8.29
C LEU A 159 -13.69 -8.94 7.88
N GLY A 160 -12.77 -8.30 7.17
CA GLY A 160 -11.49 -8.88 6.80
C GLY A 160 -10.65 -9.30 8.01
N MET A 161 -10.60 -8.48 9.05
CA MET A 161 -9.93 -8.84 10.31
C MET A 161 -10.60 -10.06 10.96
N LYS A 162 -11.94 -10.07 11.05
CA LYS A 162 -12.71 -11.15 11.66
C LYS A 162 -12.52 -12.47 10.94
N LEU A 163 -12.58 -12.48 9.60
CA LEU A 163 -12.37 -13.66 8.77
C LEU A 163 -10.93 -14.23 8.86
N ALA A 164 -10.00 -13.46 9.42
CA ALA A 164 -8.60 -13.83 9.62
C ALA A 164 -8.25 -14.08 11.11
N GLU A 165 -9.24 -14.05 12.03
CA GLU A 165 -9.02 -14.39 13.43
C GLU A 165 -8.66 -15.87 13.59
N LYS A 166 -8.12 -16.22 14.77
CA LYS A 166 -7.79 -17.61 15.10
C LYS A 166 -9.06 -18.47 14.95
N ASP A 167 -8.90 -19.65 14.37
CA ASP A 167 -9.97 -20.62 14.03
C ASP A 167 -10.85 -20.28 12.81
N GLU A 168 -10.61 -19.15 12.13
CA GLU A 168 -11.30 -18.76 10.90
C GLU A 168 -10.53 -19.19 9.62
N PRO A 169 -11.20 -19.35 8.46
CA PRO A 169 -10.61 -20.01 7.29
C PRO A 169 -9.44 -19.24 6.66
N PHE A 170 -9.33 -17.93 6.91
CA PHE A 170 -8.23 -17.12 6.41
C PHE A 170 -7.14 -16.84 7.45
N CYS A 171 -7.16 -17.53 8.61
CA CYS A 171 -6.06 -17.48 9.57
C CYS A 171 -4.83 -18.20 9.02
N LEU A 172 -3.68 -17.51 8.98
CA LEU A 172 -2.45 -18.10 8.44
C LEU A 172 -1.69 -19.00 9.43
N GLU A 173 -2.16 -19.12 10.67
CA GLU A 173 -1.54 -19.97 11.72
C GLU A 173 -1.40 -21.42 11.26
N ASN A 174 -2.44 -21.95 10.59
CA ASN A 174 -2.47 -23.35 10.13
C ASN A 174 -1.97 -23.54 8.69
N LEU A 175 -1.85 -22.47 7.90
CA LEU A 175 -1.42 -22.55 6.50
C LEU A 175 0.10 -22.45 6.34
N ILE A 176 0.78 -21.74 7.24
CA ILE A 176 2.23 -21.53 7.14
C ILE A 176 2.96 -22.64 7.92
N PRO A 177 3.75 -23.50 7.25
CA PRO A 177 4.50 -24.53 7.95
C PRO A 177 5.47 -23.91 8.98
N PRO A 178 5.63 -24.52 10.17
CA PRO A 178 6.63 -24.07 11.16
C PRO A 178 8.06 -24.01 10.61
N SER A 179 8.33 -24.73 9.51
CA SER A 179 9.63 -24.71 8.83
C SER A 179 9.94 -23.39 8.12
N TRP A 180 8.93 -22.56 7.84
CA TRP A 180 9.05 -21.30 7.11
C TRP A 180 9.06 -20.07 8.03
N THR A 181 8.73 -20.26 9.30
CA THR A 181 8.70 -19.21 10.32
C THR A 181 9.93 -19.29 11.23
N VAL A 182 10.32 -18.15 11.78
CA VAL A 182 11.16 -18.13 12.99
C VAL A 182 10.18 -17.96 14.14
N GLU A 183 10.25 -18.81 15.16
CA GLU A 183 9.46 -18.61 16.38
C GLU A 183 9.69 -17.17 16.85
N ALA A 184 8.62 -16.38 16.87
CA ALA A 184 8.66 -15.08 17.50
C ALA A 184 8.87 -15.36 18.99
N GLU A 185 10.10 -15.23 19.47
CA GLU A 185 10.40 -15.25 20.90
C GLU A 185 9.40 -14.30 21.58
N ALA A 186 8.52 -14.88 22.38
CA ALA A 186 7.66 -14.12 23.28
C ALA A 186 8.57 -13.17 24.06
N ALA A 187 8.22 -11.89 24.08
CA ALA A 187 8.97 -10.88 24.81
C ALA A 187 9.24 -11.40 26.24
N PRO A 188 10.49 -11.37 26.73
CA PRO A 188 10.77 -11.85 28.08
C PRO A 188 9.96 -11.02 29.07
N SER A 189 9.15 -11.71 29.88
CA SER A 189 8.57 -11.17 31.10
C SER A 189 9.70 -10.63 31.99
N SER A 190 9.45 -9.49 32.62
CA SER A 190 10.40 -8.64 33.32
C SER A 190 11.05 -9.22 34.59
N ASP A 191 11.04 -10.53 34.82
CA ASP A 191 11.25 -11.09 36.15
C ASP A 191 12.55 -11.92 36.34
N GLU A 192 13.41 -12.09 35.34
CA GLU A 192 14.66 -12.85 35.49
C GLU A 192 15.94 -12.07 35.15
N ALA A 193 15.97 -10.78 35.49
CA ALA A 193 17.17 -9.95 35.38
C ALA A 193 17.90 -9.79 36.74
N HIS A 194 18.06 -10.86 37.51
CA HIS A 194 18.94 -10.85 38.69
C HIS A 194 19.44 -12.26 39.04
N SER A 195 20.55 -12.70 38.45
CA SER A 195 21.49 -13.64 39.07
C SER A 195 22.70 -13.87 38.17
N MET A 196 23.88 -13.93 38.80
CA MET A 196 25.19 -14.34 38.26
C MET A 196 25.93 -13.23 37.48
N GLY A 197 27.00 -12.60 38.00
CA GLY A 197 27.98 -13.03 38.99
C GLY A 197 29.34 -13.15 38.32
N ASN A 198 30.24 -12.21 38.62
CA ASN A 198 31.62 -12.14 38.15
C ASN A 198 32.38 -13.46 38.35
N ALA A 199 33.18 -13.86 37.35
CA ALA A 199 34.38 -14.65 37.56
C ALA A 199 35.42 -14.36 36.46
N ASP A 200 36.68 -14.45 36.88
CA ASP A 200 37.89 -13.80 36.38
C ASP A 200 38.49 -14.29 35.05
N ALA A 201 39.48 -13.49 34.64
CA ALA A 201 40.40 -13.65 33.52
C ALA A 201 41.30 -14.91 33.59
N GLY A 202 41.69 -15.38 32.40
CA GLY A 202 42.78 -16.34 32.20
C GLY A 202 43.29 -16.31 30.76
N SER A 203 44.55 -15.94 30.58
CA SER A 203 45.28 -15.86 29.32
C SER A 203 45.76 -17.22 28.79
N SER A 204 45.79 -17.40 27.47
CA SER A 204 46.86 -18.08 26.68
C SER A 204 46.36 -18.25 25.23
N SER A 205 46.95 -17.62 24.23
CA SER A 205 48.25 -17.86 23.57
C SER A 205 48.09 -18.67 22.26
N ASN A 206 48.60 -18.06 21.19
CA ASN A 206 49.18 -18.60 19.97
C ASN A 206 48.57 -19.84 19.28
N GLY A 207 48.09 -19.62 18.06
CA GLY A 207 47.78 -20.68 17.10
C GLY A 207 47.57 -20.16 15.67
N ILE A 208 48.43 -19.24 15.20
CA ILE A 208 48.56 -18.99 13.75
C ILE A 208 49.51 -20.06 13.22
N GLN A 209 48.98 -21.18 12.74
CA GLN A 209 49.51 -21.99 11.64
C GLN A 209 48.62 -23.24 11.49
N HIS A 210 47.85 -23.31 10.39
CA HIS A 210 47.53 -24.51 9.60
C HIS A 210 46.34 -24.20 8.69
N ALA A 211 46.64 -23.45 7.62
CA ALA A 211 45.85 -23.49 6.40
C ALA A 211 46.30 -24.75 5.64
N VAL A 212 45.64 -25.88 5.89
CA VAL A 212 45.74 -27.10 5.08
C VAL A 212 44.31 -27.52 4.80
N ASP A 213 44.07 -27.86 3.54
CA ASP A 213 42.78 -28.11 2.89
C ASP A 213 41.80 -28.95 3.72
N ASP A 214 40.97 -28.26 4.52
CA ASP A 214 39.82 -28.90 5.15
C ASP A 214 38.68 -29.01 4.12
N PRO A 215 38.35 -30.23 3.64
CA PRO A 215 37.26 -30.44 2.68
C PRO A 215 35.91 -29.96 3.22
N ASP A 216 35.73 -29.92 4.54
CA ASP A 216 34.53 -29.38 5.17
C ASP A 216 34.48 -27.86 5.06
N ALA A 217 35.60 -27.15 5.23
CA ALA A 217 35.67 -25.69 5.05
C ALA A 217 35.43 -25.26 3.58
N LEU A 218 35.91 -26.03 2.61
CA LEU A 218 35.63 -25.83 1.18
C LEU A 218 34.15 -26.12 0.85
N ALA A 219 33.56 -27.16 1.42
CA ALA A 219 32.14 -27.48 1.28
C ALA A 219 31.24 -26.41 1.93
N GLU A 220 31.61 -25.90 3.09
CA GLU A 220 30.97 -24.78 3.80
C GLU A 220 31.01 -23.50 2.95
N SER A 221 32.17 -23.18 2.37
CA SER A 221 32.35 -22.03 1.47
C SER A 221 31.51 -22.14 0.19
N ARG A 222 31.49 -23.32 -0.46
CA ARG A 222 30.61 -23.58 -1.63
C ARG A 222 29.13 -23.45 -1.27
N ARG A 223 28.69 -24.04 -0.16
CA ARG A 223 27.29 -23.95 0.33
C ARG A 223 26.91 -22.51 0.67
N ARG A 224 27.82 -21.74 1.27
CA ARG A 224 27.62 -20.30 1.55
C ARG A 224 27.47 -19.50 0.26
N LYS A 225 28.32 -19.73 -0.75
CA LYS A 225 28.18 -19.11 -2.09
C LYS A 225 26.86 -19.50 -2.76
N GLN A 226 26.44 -20.77 -2.65
CA GLN A 226 25.19 -21.27 -3.23
C GLN A 226 23.94 -20.66 -2.56
N ARG A 227 23.96 -20.44 -1.24
CA ARG A 227 22.88 -19.76 -0.49
C ARG A 227 22.74 -18.28 -0.83
N VAL A 228 23.88 -17.57 -0.99
CA VAL A 228 23.89 -16.17 -1.45
C VAL A 228 23.39 -16.09 -2.89
N GLY A 229 23.71 -17.10 -3.73
CA GLY A 229 23.17 -17.24 -5.09
C GLY A 229 21.65 -17.40 -5.12
N ALA A 230 21.06 -18.21 -4.25
CA ALA A 230 19.61 -18.46 -4.23
C ALA A 230 18.78 -17.21 -3.89
N HIS A 231 19.20 -16.42 -2.90
CA HIS A 231 18.50 -15.17 -2.56
C HIS A 231 18.62 -14.13 -3.68
N ARG A 232 19.81 -14.02 -4.28
CA ARG A 232 20.03 -13.17 -5.47
C ARG A 232 19.18 -13.61 -6.65
N LEU A 233 19.00 -14.92 -6.86
CA LEU A 233 18.15 -15.45 -7.91
C LEU A 233 16.69 -15.01 -7.74
N ILE A 234 16.13 -15.12 -6.53
CA ILE A 234 14.74 -14.68 -6.25
C ILE A 234 14.58 -13.18 -6.55
N TYR A 235 15.56 -12.36 -6.18
CA TYR A 235 15.54 -10.93 -6.48
C TYR A 235 15.58 -10.65 -7.98
N ILE A 236 16.49 -11.32 -8.70
CA ILE A 236 16.63 -11.18 -10.14
C ILE A 236 15.35 -11.62 -10.83
N VAL A 237 14.78 -12.78 -10.46
CA VAL A 237 13.54 -13.28 -11.03
C VAL A 237 12.38 -12.31 -10.77
N ALA A 238 12.22 -11.81 -9.55
CA ALA A 238 11.17 -10.83 -9.24
C ALA A 238 11.36 -9.52 -10.03
N ALA A 239 12.60 -9.03 -10.16
CA ALA A 239 12.90 -7.83 -10.93
C ALA A 239 12.64 -8.02 -12.43
N LEU A 240 13.09 -9.14 -13.00
CA LEU A 240 12.84 -9.48 -14.41
C LEU A 240 11.36 -9.64 -14.69
N PHE A 241 10.60 -10.25 -13.78
CA PHE A 241 9.14 -10.35 -13.88
C PHE A 241 8.48 -8.97 -13.89
N ALA A 242 8.86 -8.10 -12.94
CA ALA A 242 8.34 -6.73 -12.87
C ALA A 242 8.66 -5.91 -14.13
N ILE A 243 9.91 -5.97 -14.61
CA ILE A 243 10.35 -5.29 -15.83
C ILE A 243 9.62 -5.86 -17.04
N GLY A 244 9.53 -7.19 -17.16
CA GLY A 244 8.83 -7.87 -18.25
C GLY A 244 7.36 -7.48 -18.32
N LEU A 245 6.67 -7.39 -17.17
CA LEU A 245 5.29 -6.90 -17.09
C LEU A 245 5.17 -5.44 -17.55
N LEU A 246 6.06 -4.55 -17.10
CA LEU A 246 6.05 -3.14 -17.51
C LEU A 246 6.30 -2.98 -19.00
N VAL A 247 7.26 -3.71 -19.56
CA VAL A 247 7.58 -3.70 -20.99
C VAL A 247 6.38 -4.21 -21.78
N MET A 248 5.80 -5.35 -21.39
CA MET A 248 4.63 -5.93 -22.05
C MET A 248 3.45 -4.95 -22.04
N LEU A 249 3.12 -4.37 -20.90
CA LEU A 249 2.02 -3.40 -20.79
C LEU A 249 2.29 -2.11 -21.57
N SER A 250 3.54 -1.64 -21.62
CA SER A 250 3.93 -0.48 -22.42
C SER A 250 3.80 -0.76 -23.91
N LEU A 251 4.17 -1.96 -24.36
CA LEU A 251 3.97 -2.40 -25.74
C LEU A 251 2.48 -2.51 -26.09
N LEU A 252 1.65 -3.07 -25.20
CA LEU A 252 0.20 -3.09 -25.40
C LEU A 252 -0.38 -1.68 -25.49
N ALA A 253 0.04 -0.76 -24.61
CA ALA A 253 -0.39 0.63 -24.65
C ALA A 253 0.01 1.33 -25.96
N ALA A 254 1.22 1.08 -26.46
CA ALA A 254 1.73 1.71 -27.68
C ALA A 254 1.12 1.10 -28.95
N LEU A 255 0.92 -0.22 -28.99
CA LEU A 255 0.65 -0.96 -30.22
C LEU A 255 -0.80 -1.44 -30.35
N TYR A 256 -1.56 -1.59 -29.25
CA TYR A 256 -2.92 -2.14 -29.27
C TYR A 256 -3.95 -1.17 -28.71
N GLU A 257 -4.63 -0.48 -29.62
CA GLU A 257 -5.60 0.56 -29.29
C GLU A 257 -6.78 0.10 -28.40
N PRO A 258 -7.39 -1.09 -28.59
CA PRO A 258 -8.55 -1.49 -27.79
C PRO A 258 -8.27 -1.63 -26.29
N THR A 259 -7.05 -2.03 -25.89
CA THR A 259 -6.69 -2.12 -24.47
C THR A 259 -5.84 -0.94 -24.00
N ARG A 260 -5.51 0.01 -24.88
CA ARG A 260 -4.62 1.14 -24.55
C ARG A 260 -5.02 1.86 -23.26
N PRO A 261 -6.29 2.23 -23.02
CA PRO A 261 -6.70 2.86 -21.76
C PRO A 261 -6.31 2.03 -20.54
N THR A 262 -6.69 0.75 -20.52
CA THR A 262 -6.37 -0.17 -19.42
C THR A 262 -4.87 -0.36 -19.28
N SER A 263 -4.14 -0.59 -20.38
CA SER A 263 -2.69 -0.78 -20.36
C SER A 263 -1.97 0.44 -19.81
N LEU A 264 -2.39 1.67 -20.18
CA LEU A 264 -1.84 2.91 -19.63
C LEU A 264 -2.10 3.04 -18.13
N ALA A 265 -3.32 2.74 -17.67
CA ALA A 265 -3.62 2.74 -16.23
C ALA A 265 -2.71 1.76 -15.46
N LEU A 266 -2.47 0.57 -16.01
CA LEU A 266 -1.60 -0.44 -15.40
C LEU A 266 -0.12 -0.04 -15.42
N VAL A 267 0.38 0.61 -16.49
CA VAL A 267 1.76 1.10 -16.57
C VAL A 267 2.02 2.24 -15.58
N PHE A 268 1.03 3.13 -15.39
CA PHE A 268 1.16 4.30 -14.53
C PHE A 268 0.88 4.02 -13.05
N SER A 269 0.30 2.87 -12.72
CA SER A 269 0.01 2.46 -11.34
C SER A 269 1.28 2.25 -10.47
N PRO A 270 2.33 1.53 -10.92
CA PRO A 270 3.52 1.31 -10.11
C PRO A 270 4.23 2.59 -9.63
N PRO A 271 4.48 3.63 -10.45
CA PRO A 271 5.02 4.88 -9.94
C PRO A 271 4.20 5.51 -8.80
N GLY A 272 2.87 5.47 -8.90
CA GLY A 272 1.98 5.96 -7.84
C GLY A 272 2.12 5.14 -6.55
N ALA A 273 2.09 3.81 -6.66
CA ALA A 273 2.25 2.92 -5.51
C ALA A 273 3.65 3.02 -4.85
N ILE A 274 4.72 3.14 -5.65
CA ILE A 274 6.09 3.36 -5.16
C ILE A 274 6.17 4.67 -4.38
N LEU A 275 5.59 5.76 -4.91
CA LEU A 275 5.57 7.05 -4.23
C LEU A 275 4.76 6.97 -2.92
N ARG A 276 3.58 6.33 -2.92
CA ARG A 276 2.81 6.11 -1.69
C ARG A 276 3.60 5.32 -0.65
N TRP A 277 4.26 4.23 -1.05
CA TRP A 277 5.13 3.45 -0.17
C TRP A 277 6.36 4.24 0.31
N TYR A 278 6.88 5.15 -0.51
CA TYR A 278 7.91 6.07 -0.09
C TYR A 278 7.42 7.02 1.00
N LEU A 279 6.26 7.63 0.79
CA LEU A 279 5.63 8.54 1.73
C LEU A 279 5.21 7.85 3.04
N SER A 280 4.78 6.58 3.00
CA SER A 280 4.36 5.85 4.20
C SER A 280 5.48 5.69 5.25
N ARG A 281 6.75 5.83 4.86
CA ARG A 281 7.90 5.88 5.80
C ARG A 281 7.89 7.09 6.74
N TYR A 282 7.04 8.09 6.47
CA TYR A 282 6.84 9.25 7.32
C TYR A 282 5.60 9.10 8.23
N ASN A 283 4.81 8.03 8.09
CA ASN A 283 3.73 7.73 9.03
C ASN A 283 4.29 7.49 10.43
N GLY A 284 3.71 8.15 11.43
CA GLY A 284 4.12 8.00 12.83
C GLY A 284 5.43 8.69 13.22
N LYS A 285 6.19 9.26 12.27
CA LYS A 285 7.35 10.12 12.60
C LYS A 285 6.82 11.46 13.09
N ALA A 286 6.87 11.67 14.40
CA ALA A 286 6.54 12.96 15.00
C ALA A 286 7.52 14.03 14.51
N VAL A 287 7.04 14.95 13.68
CA VAL A 287 7.70 16.23 13.46
C VAL A 287 7.54 17.05 14.74
N ARG A 288 8.39 16.80 15.76
CA ARG A 288 8.82 17.70 16.88
C ARG A 288 9.28 16.92 18.12
N SER A 289 10.36 17.44 18.73
CA SER A 289 10.95 17.26 20.08
C SER A 289 10.76 15.92 20.81
N ALA A 290 11.89 15.30 21.21
CA ALA A 290 11.98 14.05 21.97
C ALA A 290 11.14 14.03 23.28
N VAL A 291 10.83 15.19 23.86
CA VAL A 291 9.99 15.33 25.07
C VAL A 291 8.51 15.09 24.75
N ALA A 292 8.01 15.62 23.64
CA ALA A 292 6.61 15.44 23.22
C ALA A 292 6.34 14.00 22.75
N ALA A 293 7.35 13.32 22.20
CA ALA A 293 7.28 11.92 21.80
C ALA A 293 7.07 10.98 23.01
N ARG A 294 7.81 11.17 24.10
CA ARG A 294 7.68 10.38 25.35
C ARG A 294 6.32 10.57 26.02
N GLN A 295 5.77 11.79 26.00
CA GLN A 295 4.46 12.07 26.59
C GLN A 295 3.29 11.50 25.76
N ARG A 296 3.39 11.51 24.42
CA ARG A 296 2.43 10.83 23.53
C ARG A 296 2.44 9.31 23.68
N GLN A 297 3.61 8.71 23.86
CA GLN A 297 3.75 7.27 24.09
C GLN A 297 3.06 6.84 25.40
N ARG A 298 3.13 7.65 26.46
CA ARG A 298 2.38 7.44 27.71
C ARG A 298 0.86 7.58 27.55
N LEU A 299 0.39 8.33 26.56
CA LEU A 299 -1.03 8.58 26.29
C LEU A 299 -1.62 7.65 25.20
N GLY A 300 -0.84 6.71 24.67
CA GLY A 300 -1.29 5.76 23.63
C GLY A 300 -1.66 6.42 22.30
N ALA A 301 -1.23 7.66 22.04
CA ALA A 301 -1.57 8.40 20.83
C ALA A 301 -0.49 8.21 19.75
N SER A 302 -0.81 7.47 18.69
CA SER A 302 0.02 7.44 17.47
C SER A 302 0.06 8.84 16.82
N GLY A 303 1.23 9.22 16.30
CA GLY A 303 1.42 10.50 15.62
C GLY A 303 0.54 10.64 14.37
N PHE A 304 0.38 11.86 13.86
CA PHE A 304 -0.41 12.11 12.65
C PHE A 304 0.15 11.30 11.46
N PRO A 305 -0.68 10.57 10.69
CA PRO A 305 -0.25 9.79 9.54
C PRO A 305 0.13 10.66 8.32
N HIS A 306 1.30 11.32 8.39
CA HIS A 306 1.75 12.29 7.40
C HIS A 306 1.94 11.69 6.00
N GLY A 307 2.43 10.47 5.89
CA GLY A 307 2.64 9.78 4.62
C GLY A 307 1.33 9.51 3.87
N THR A 308 0.37 8.88 4.54
CA THR A 308 -0.96 8.59 3.96
C THR A 308 -1.70 9.88 3.64
N PHE A 309 -1.64 10.88 4.52
CA PHE A 309 -2.20 12.20 4.27
C PHE A 309 -1.64 12.81 2.97
N TRP A 310 -0.33 12.95 2.85
CA TRP A 310 0.28 13.58 1.66
C TRP A 310 0.08 12.76 0.40
N ALA A 311 0.11 11.43 0.49
CA ALA A 311 -0.17 10.57 -0.66
C ALA A 311 -1.60 10.80 -1.19
N ASN A 312 -2.59 10.90 -0.29
CA ASN A 312 -3.98 11.19 -0.66
C ASN A 312 -4.15 12.61 -1.23
N ILE A 313 -3.57 13.63 -0.59
CA ILE A 313 -3.64 15.02 -1.09
C ILE A 313 -2.98 15.14 -2.47
N LEU A 314 -1.79 14.57 -2.68
CA LEU A 314 -1.12 14.61 -3.98
C LEU A 314 -1.92 13.86 -5.07
N GLY A 315 -2.52 12.72 -4.72
CA GLY A 315 -3.43 12.02 -5.63
C GLY A 315 -4.61 12.90 -6.04
N VAL A 316 -5.28 13.53 -5.08
CA VAL A 316 -6.40 14.46 -5.35
C VAL A 316 -5.95 15.63 -6.23
N LEU A 317 -4.82 16.27 -5.93
CA LEU A 317 -4.30 17.39 -6.72
C LEU A 317 -4.03 17.00 -8.18
N VAL A 318 -3.39 15.86 -8.40
CA VAL A 318 -3.09 15.37 -9.76
C VAL A 318 -4.38 15.05 -10.50
N LEU A 319 -5.28 14.29 -9.88
CA LEU A 319 -6.53 13.86 -10.52
C LEU A 319 -7.48 15.03 -10.80
N CYS A 320 -7.66 15.95 -9.86
CA CYS A 320 -8.48 17.14 -10.10
C CYS A 320 -7.86 18.06 -11.15
N GLY A 321 -6.53 18.20 -11.16
CA GLY A 321 -5.82 18.99 -12.16
C GLY A 321 -5.97 18.41 -13.57
N THR A 322 -5.77 17.11 -13.74
CA THR A 322 -5.97 16.43 -15.03
C THR A 322 -7.43 16.44 -15.46
N TYR A 323 -8.36 16.25 -14.53
CA TYR A 323 -9.80 16.30 -14.82
C TYR A 323 -10.17 17.66 -15.41
N THR A 324 -9.69 18.75 -14.82
CA THR A 324 -9.89 20.11 -15.34
C THR A 324 -9.27 20.31 -16.72
N VAL A 325 -8.08 19.75 -16.98
CA VAL A 325 -7.46 19.79 -18.31
C VAL A 325 -8.34 19.12 -19.36
N LEU A 326 -8.96 17.99 -19.03
CA LEU A 326 -9.84 17.28 -19.97
C LEU A 326 -11.19 17.99 -20.18
N HIS A 327 -11.67 18.69 -19.15
CA HIS A 327 -13.07 19.12 -19.11
C HIS A 327 -13.34 20.63 -19.10
N VAL A 328 -12.32 21.49 -19.11
CA VAL A 328 -12.52 22.95 -18.99
C VAL A 328 -11.78 23.75 -20.06
N SER A 329 -12.49 24.55 -20.85
CA SER A 329 -11.93 25.33 -21.96
C SER A 329 -12.27 26.82 -21.85
N ARG A 330 -11.35 27.68 -22.32
CA ARG A 330 -11.63 29.12 -22.49
C ARG A 330 -12.56 29.40 -23.67
N SER A 331 -12.55 28.53 -24.67
CA SER A 331 -13.44 28.63 -25.82
C SER A 331 -14.79 27.98 -25.49
N PRO A 332 -15.90 28.45 -26.09
CA PRO A 332 -17.17 27.76 -25.98
C PRO A 332 -17.06 26.31 -26.50
N PRO A 333 -17.98 25.40 -26.12
CA PRO A 333 -17.91 23.99 -26.48
C PRO A 333 -17.81 23.75 -27.99
N GLU A 334 -18.53 24.54 -28.79
CA GLU A 334 -18.55 24.44 -30.26
C GLU A 334 -17.22 24.82 -30.91
N ALA A 335 -16.43 25.70 -30.28
CA ALA A 335 -15.16 26.20 -30.80
C ALA A 335 -13.94 25.56 -30.10
N THR A 336 -14.16 24.58 -29.22
CA THR A 336 -13.08 23.93 -28.47
C THR A 336 -12.50 22.77 -29.28
N PRO A 337 -11.18 22.76 -29.54
CA PRO A 337 -10.55 21.65 -30.25
C PRO A 337 -10.57 20.37 -29.39
N GLN A 338 -10.87 19.24 -30.03
CA GLN A 338 -10.77 17.92 -29.40
C GLN A 338 -9.30 17.57 -29.12
N LEU A 339 -9.03 16.98 -27.97
CA LEU A 339 -7.69 16.47 -27.62
C LEU A 339 -7.52 15.11 -28.26
N SER A 340 -6.34 14.80 -28.82
CA SER A 340 -6.09 13.49 -29.44
C SER A 340 -6.49 12.32 -28.53
N LYS A 341 -6.99 11.22 -29.12
CA LYS A 341 -7.38 10.02 -28.36
C LYS A 341 -6.26 9.51 -27.45
N LEU A 342 -5.01 9.55 -27.93
CA LEU A 342 -3.84 9.22 -27.12
C LEU A 342 -3.69 10.14 -25.91
N THR A 343 -3.88 11.46 -26.07
CA THR A 343 -3.82 12.41 -24.95
C THR A 343 -4.91 12.11 -23.91
N CYS A 344 -6.13 11.83 -24.36
CA CYS A 344 -7.23 11.44 -23.48
C CYS A 344 -6.92 10.14 -22.73
N ASP A 345 -6.42 9.12 -23.42
CA ASP A 345 -6.07 7.84 -22.82
C ASP A 345 -4.93 8.00 -21.78
N VAL A 346 -3.91 8.80 -22.08
CA VAL A 346 -2.78 9.06 -21.17
C VAL A 346 -3.21 9.85 -19.95
N VAL A 347 -4.00 10.91 -20.13
CA VAL A 347 -4.40 11.79 -19.02
C VAL A 347 -5.47 11.11 -18.17
N GLY A 348 -6.55 10.62 -18.76
CA GLY A 348 -7.65 9.97 -18.03
C GLY A 348 -7.27 8.60 -17.49
N SER A 349 -6.79 7.69 -18.34
CA SER A 349 -6.49 6.34 -17.87
C SER A 349 -5.12 6.24 -17.19
N GLY A 350 -4.08 6.87 -17.74
CA GLY A 350 -2.74 6.86 -17.15
C GLY A 350 -2.67 7.64 -15.83
N PHE A 351 -2.95 8.95 -15.84
CA PHE A 351 -2.77 9.78 -14.64
C PHE A 351 -3.91 9.67 -13.62
N GLU A 352 -5.18 9.70 -14.03
CA GLU A 352 -6.30 9.63 -13.08
C GLU A 352 -6.49 8.21 -12.56
N THR A 353 -6.73 7.26 -13.47
CA THR A 353 -7.02 5.86 -13.09
C THR A 353 -5.77 5.10 -12.65
N GLY A 354 -4.62 5.30 -13.28
CA GLY A 354 -3.37 4.60 -12.93
C GLY A 354 -2.64 5.25 -11.76
N PHE A 355 -1.93 6.34 -12.05
CA PHE A 355 -1.01 6.99 -11.12
C PHE A 355 -1.70 7.52 -9.86
N SER A 356 -2.67 8.43 -9.99
CA SER A 356 -3.36 9.04 -8.86
C SER A 356 -4.16 8.01 -8.06
N GLY A 357 -4.85 7.12 -8.76
CA GLY A 357 -5.59 6.03 -8.14
C GLY A 357 -4.70 5.05 -7.36
N ALA A 358 -3.45 4.83 -7.75
CA ALA A 358 -2.51 3.96 -6.99
C ALA A 358 -1.71 4.73 -5.92
N LEU A 359 -1.52 6.04 -6.12
CA LEU A 359 -0.89 6.96 -5.16
C LEU A 359 -1.77 7.22 -3.94
N SER A 360 -3.08 7.33 -4.12
CA SER A 360 -4.03 7.59 -3.04
C SER A 360 -4.76 6.30 -2.61
N THR A 361 -5.19 6.19 -1.35
CA THR A 361 -5.83 4.96 -0.85
C THR A 361 -6.83 5.21 0.27
N VAL A 362 -7.93 4.47 0.24
CA VAL A 362 -8.90 4.38 1.34
C VAL A 362 -8.52 3.31 2.36
N SER A 363 -7.93 2.19 1.93
CA SER A 363 -7.61 1.08 2.84
C SER A 363 -6.66 1.46 3.98
N THR A 364 -5.58 2.19 3.68
CA THR A 364 -4.64 2.65 4.73
C THR A 364 -5.27 3.77 5.56
N PHE A 365 -6.00 4.69 4.93
CA PHE A 365 -6.72 5.77 5.62
C PHE A 365 -7.72 5.24 6.66
N VAL A 366 -8.55 4.26 6.29
CA VAL A 366 -9.54 3.65 7.18
C VAL A 366 -8.86 2.80 8.26
N ALA A 367 -7.80 2.06 7.94
CA ALA A 367 -7.03 1.31 8.94
C ALA A 367 -6.39 2.25 9.98
N GLU A 368 -5.87 3.41 9.57
CA GLU A 368 -5.36 4.44 10.46
C GLU A 368 -6.49 5.04 11.33
N LEU A 369 -7.64 5.37 10.74
CA LEU A 369 -8.81 5.81 11.52
C LEU A 369 -9.25 4.77 12.56
N TYR A 370 -9.29 3.50 12.17
CA TYR A 370 -9.70 2.40 13.05
C TYR A 370 -8.72 2.23 14.23
N THR A 371 -7.42 2.14 13.94
CA THR A 371 -6.37 1.97 14.97
C THR A 371 -6.27 3.18 15.89
N HIS A 372 -6.41 4.39 15.36
CA HIS A 372 -6.47 5.61 16.18
C HIS A 372 -7.76 5.72 17.02
N SER A 373 -8.84 5.02 16.68
CA SER A 373 -10.13 5.12 17.40
C SER A 373 -10.26 4.20 18.63
N ALA A 374 -9.21 3.46 18.99
CA ALA A 374 -9.23 2.45 20.05
C ALA A 374 -9.44 3.01 21.48
N GLY A 375 -9.28 4.33 21.72
CA GLY A 375 -9.45 4.98 23.02
C GLY A 375 -10.18 6.33 22.94
N LEU A 376 -10.72 6.84 24.05
CA LEU A 376 -11.60 8.04 24.03
C LEU A 376 -10.88 9.32 23.59
N ASN A 377 -9.66 9.57 24.09
CA ASN A 377 -8.83 10.72 23.68
C ASN A 377 -8.25 10.53 22.26
N THR A 378 -8.08 9.28 21.83
CA THR A 378 -7.53 8.95 20.51
C THR A 378 -8.61 8.99 19.42
N ARG A 379 -9.90 8.78 19.76
CA ARG A 379 -11.05 9.05 18.86
C ARG A 379 -11.11 10.50 18.39
N LYS A 380 -10.86 11.47 19.27
CA LYS A 380 -10.78 12.89 18.85
C LYS A 380 -9.68 13.11 17.82
N ALA A 381 -8.52 12.47 17.99
CA ALA A 381 -7.43 12.54 17.03
C ALA A 381 -7.78 11.84 15.70
N ALA A 382 -8.48 10.70 15.72
CA ALA A 382 -8.96 10.02 14.53
C ALA A 382 -9.98 10.89 13.75
N ILE A 383 -10.97 11.47 14.44
CA ILE A 383 -11.95 12.38 13.84
C ILE A 383 -11.24 13.59 13.24
N MET A 384 -10.28 14.19 13.96
CA MET A 384 -9.53 15.33 13.47
C MET A 384 -8.66 14.97 12.25
N TYR A 385 -7.99 13.81 12.26
CA TYR A 385 -7.24 13.31 11.11
C TYR A 385 -8.14 13.11 9.88
N GLY A 386 -9.29 12.46 10.07
CA GLY A 386 -10.28 12.25 9.01
C GLY A 386 -10.82 13.57 8.46
N ALA A 387 -11.23 14.48 9.35
CA ALA A 387 -11.78 15.79 8.98
C ALA A 387 -10.74 16.66 8.25
N ILE A 388 -9.49 16.71 8.71
CA ILE A 388 -8.42 17.47 8.04
C ILE A 388 -8.16 16.90 6.64
N SER A 389 -8.01 15.58 6.53
CA SER A 389 -7.72 14.91 5.24
C SER A 389 -8.85 15.16 4.24
N TYR A 390 -10.10 15.00 4.68
CA TYR A 390 -11.28 15.21 3.85
C TYR A 390 -11.45 16.67 3.43
N SER A 391 -11.42 17.60 4.39
CA SER A 391 -11.60 19.03 4.11
C SER A 391 -10.55 19.57 3.15
N TRP A 392 -9.26 19.22 3.33
CA TRP A 392 -8.22 19.64 2.39
C TRP A 392 -8.44 19.10 0.98
N SER A 393 -8.95 17.88 0.87
CA SER A 393 -9.21 17.24 -0.42
C SER A 393 -10.40 17.87 -1.14
N ILE A 394 -11.48 18.15 -0.41
CA ILE A 394 -12.63 18.89 -0.94
C ILE A 394 -12.25 20.31 -1.36
N LEU A 395 -11.45 21.02 -0.55
CA LEU A 395 -10.98 22.36 -0.90
C LEU A 395 -10.08 22.33 -2.14
N ALA A 396 -9.23 21.32 -2.27
CA ALA A 396 -8.42 21.12 -3.48
C ALA A 396 -9.29 20.89 -4.72
N ALA A 397 -10.33 20.04 -4.63
CA ALA A 397 -11.27 19.81 -5.71
C ALA A 397 -12.07 21.09 -6.06
N ALA A 398 -12.56 21.82 -5.06
CA ALA A 398 -13.27 23.09 -5.26
C ALA A 398 -12.38 24.14 -5.95
N PHE A 399 -11.11 24.22 -5.57
CA PHE A 399 -10.16 25.16 -6.18
C PHE A 399 -9.77 24.73 -7.60
N LEU A 400 -9.44 23.46 -7.82
CA LEU A 400 -8.92 22.99 -9.11
C LEU A 400 -10.01 22.74 -10.15
N ILE A 401 -11.23 22.43 -9.74
CA ILE A 401 -12.35 22.12 -10.63
C ILE A 401 -13.42 23.21 -10.54
N GLY A 402 -13.89 23.51 -9.33
CA GLY A 402 -14.98 24.46 -9.11
C GLY A 402 -14.68 25.88 -9.63
N VAL A 403 -13.50 26.42 -9.33
CA VAL A 403 -13.11 27.77 -9.79
C VAL A 403 -12.97 27.82 -11.32
N PRO A 404 -12.26 26.89 -12.00
CA PRO A 404 -12.20 26.89 -13.45
C PRO A 404 -13.57 26.70 -14.11
N ILE A 405 -14.41 25.78 -13.64
CA ILE A 405 -15.75 25.58 -14.23
C ILE A 405 -16.65 26.81 -14.00
N GLY A 406 -16.54 27.47 -12.85
CA GLY A 406 -17.32 28.69 -12.57
C GLY A 406 -16.88 29.91 -13.38
N SER A 407 -15.67 29.89 -13.95
CA SER A 407 -15.10 31.01 -14.71
C SER A 407 -14.95 30.75 -16.21
N LEU A 408 -15.02 29.49 -16.65
CA LEU A 408 -14.77 29.04 -18.02
C LEU A 408 -15.89 28.09 -18.48
N HIS A 409 -15.78 27.59 -19.73
CA HIS A 409 -16.76 26.66 -20.27
C HIS A 409 -16.40 25.22 -19.93
N TYR A 410 -17.40 24.48 -19.42
CA TYR A 410 -17.30 23.03 -19.39
C TYR A 410 -17.37 22.46 -20.80
N VAL A 411 -16.48 21.53 -21.10
CA VAL A 411 -16.35 20.85 -22.40
C VAL A 411 -16.04 19.39 -22.18
N ASN A 412 -16.32 18.53 -23.16
CA ASN A 412 -15.76 17.19 -23.19
C ASN A 412 -14.81 17.09 -24.38
N ARG A 413 -13.50 17.15 -24.10
CA ARG A 413 -12.45 17.12 -25.14
C ARG A 413 -12.02 15.72 -25.58
N CYS A 414 -12.72 14.71 -25.08
CA CYS A 414 -12.41 13.30 -25.28
C CYS A 414 -13.60 12.51 -25.86
N GLN A 415 -14.46 13.18 -26.65
CA GLN A 415 -15.55 12.52 -27.36
C GLN A 415 -15.01 11.86 -28.63
N TYR A 416 -14.99 10.53 -28.65
CA TYR A 416 -14.48 9.69 -29.74
C TYR A 416 -15.45 8.56 -30.07
#